data_AF-A0A2G9XI55-F1
#
_entry.id   AF-A0A2G9XI55-F1
#
_cell.length_a   1.000
_cell.length_b   1.000
_cell.length_c   1.000
_cell.angle_alpha   90.00
_cell.angle_beta   90.00
_cell.angle_gamma   90.00
#
_symmetry.space_group_name_H-M   'P 1'
#
loop_
_entity.id
_entity.type
_entity.pdbx_description
1 polymer ?
#
loop_
_entity_poly.entity_id
_entity_poly.type
_entity_poly.pdbx_seq_one_letter_code
_entity_poly.pdbx_strand_id
1 'polypeptide(L)'
;DMAKKEGIKSVLVAPLLLESRVIGVLRVYAAKVRKFSDQEIRFLEAVANLSAIALDNARLHKKLQVDCDLMAAHKYRIDDN
;
A
#
# COMPACT_ATOMS: atom_id res chain seq x y z
N ASP A 1 2.56 -21.21 12.16
CA ASP A 1 3.86 -21.37 12.84
C ASP A 1 4.94 -20.35 12.53
N MET A 2 4.97 -19.68 11.36
CA MET A 2 6.00 -18.63 11.10
C MET A 2 5.89 -17.40 12.01
N ALA A 3 4.68 -16.89 12.28
CA ALA A 3 4.50 -15.75 13.19
C ALA A 3 5.05 -16.02 14.61
N LYS A 4 4.91 -17.26 15.11
CA LYS A 4 5.48 -17.65 16.41
C LYS A 4 7.01 -17.73 16.37
N LYS A 5 7.59 -18.20 15.26
CA LYS A 5 9.05 -18.25 15.06
C LYS A 5 9.66 -16.84 14.99
N GLU A 6 8.95 -15.89 14.39
CA GLU A 6 9.30 -14.47 14.36
C GLU A 6 9.05 -13.75 15.70
N GLY A 7 8.63 -14.46 16.75
CA GLY A 7 8.34 -13.88 18.06
C GLY A 7 7.09 -13.00 18.11
N ILE A 8 6.25 -13.00 17.07
CA ILE A 8 5.02 -12.18 17.00
C ILE A 8 3.98 -12.78 17.95
N LYS A 9 3.56 -11.99 18.93
CA LYS A 9 2.58 -12.37 19.96
C LYS A 9 1.27 -11.61 19.86
N SER A 10 1.23 -10.48 19.16
CA SER A 10 0.00 -9.74 18.86
C SER A 10 0.14 -9.00 17.53
N VAL A 11 -0.99 -8.77 16.86
CA VAL A 11 -1.04 -8.04 15.60
C VAL A 11 -2.24 -7.09 15.60
N LEU A 12 -2.04 -5.88 15.10
CA LEU A 12 -3.11 -4.97 14.71
C LEU A 12 -3.09 -4.83 13.19
N VAL A 13 -4.25 -4.92 12.57
CA VAL A 13 -4.38 -4.89 11.10
C VAL A 13 -5.41 -3.83 10.73
N ALA A 14 -5.04 -2.92 9.83
CA ALA A 14 -5.95 -1.96 9.24
C ALA A 14 -6.01 -2.16 7.71
N PRO A 15 -7.19 -2.15 7.09
CA PRO A 15 -7.30 -2.25 5.64
C PRO A 15 -6.84 -0.95 4.95
N LEU A 16 -6.17 -1.08 3.81
CA LEU A 16 -5.92 0.04 2.91
C LEU A 16 -7.16 0.21 2.03
N LEU A 17 -8.00 1.16 2.37
CA LEU A 17 -9.26 1.44 1.66
C LEU A 17 -9.07 2.54 0.63
N LEU A 18 -9.46 2.25 -0.61
CA LEU A 18 -9.60 3.23 -1.67
C LEU A 18 -11.06 3.22 -2.12
N GLU A 19 -11.77 4.32 -1.90
CA GLU A 19 -13.23 4.40 -2.02
C GLU A 19 -13.91 3.29 -1.19
N SER A 20 -14.52 2.30 -1.85
CA SER A 20 -15.17 1.15 -1.19
C SER A 20 -14.42 -0.18 -1.42
N ARG A 21 -13.16 -0.12 -1.88
CA ARG A 21 -12.35 -1.31 -2.19
C ARG A 21 -11.12 -1.40 -1.30
N VAL A 22 -10.88 -2.60 -0.78
CA VAL A 22 -9.62 -2.94 -0.09
C VAL A 22 -8.54 -3.21 -1.14
N ILE A 23 -7.49 -2.40 -1.13
CA ILE A 23 -6.34 -2.56 -2.05
C ILE A 23 -5.12 -3.19 -1.37
N GLY A 24 -5.20 -3.42 -0.06
CA GLY A 24 -4.14 -4.04 0.73
C GLY A 24 -4.43 -3.96 2.23
N VAL A 25 -3.42 -4.28 3.05
CA VAL A 25 -3.52 -4.19 4.51
C VAL A 25 -2.23 -3.65 5.11
N LEU A 26 -2.35 -2.86 6.17
CA LEU A 26 -1.25 -2.41 7.01
C LEU A 26 -1.27 -3.23 8.31
N ARG A 27 -0.12 -3.82 8.66
CA ARG A 27 0.02 -4.69 9.85
C ARG A 27 1.06 -4.11 10.80
N VAL A 28 0.71 -4.06 12.08
CA VAL A 28 1.63 -3.76 13.18
C VAL A 28 1.77 -5.02 14.03
N TYR A 29 3.00 -5.51 14.15
CA TYR A 29 3.32 -6.68 14.96
C TYR A 29 3.91 -6.28 16.31
N ALA A 30 3.59 -7.03 17.35
CA ALA A 30 4.15 -6.86 18.68
C ALA A 30 4.76 -8.18 19.18
N ALA A 31 5.97 -8.10 19.74
CA ALA A 31 6.69 -9.25 20.30
C ALA A 31 6.20 -9.68 21.70
N LYS A 32 5.30 -8.89 22.30
CA LYS A 32 4.64 -9.17 23.57
C LYS A 32 3.13 -9.22 23.35
N VAL A 33 2.42 -9.97 24.20
CA VAL A 33 0.95 -9.97 24.21
C VAL A 33 0.51 -8.55 24.56
N ARG A 34 -0.29 -7.94 23.69
CA ARG A 34 -0.71 -6.55 23.81
C ARG A 34 -2.18 -6.42 23.41
N LYS A 35 -2.93 -5.66 24.20
CA LYS A 35 -4.22 -5.10 23.79
C LYS A 35 -3.95 -3.70 23.26
N PHE A 36 -4.39 -3.43 22.04
CA PHE A 36 -4.29 -2.10 21.46
C PHE A 36 -5.44 -1.23 21.96
N SER A 37 -5.16 0.02 22.29
CA SER A 37 -6.20 0.97 22.69
C SER A 37 -7.00 1.46 21.48
N ASP A 38 -8.22 1.96 21.69
CA ASP A 38 -9.01 2.52 20.59
C ASP A 38 -8.32 3.70 19.90
N GLN A 39 -7.47 4.44 20.64
CA GLN A 39 -6.68 5.52 20.07
C GLN A 39 -5.59 4.98 19.12
N GLU A 40 -4.94 3.87 19.47
CA GLU A 40 -3.95 3.21 18.62
C GLU A 40 -4.59 2.59 17.36
N ILE A 41 -5.80 2.04 17.51
CA ILE A 41 -6.58 1.51 16.40
C ILE A 41 -6.94 2.64 15.43
N ARG A 42 -7.57 3.72 15.92
CA ARG A 42 -7.93 4.89 15.10
C ARG A 42 -6.71 5.52 14.43
N PHE A 43 -5.57 5.56 15.13
CA PHE A 43 -4.33 6.04 14.56
C PHE A 43 -3.88 5.17 13.38
N LEU A 44 -3.86 3.84 13.55
CA LEU A 44 -3.48 2.95 12.46
C LEU A 44 -4.44 3.04 11.27
N GLU A 45 -5.74 3.17 11.52
CA GLU A 45 -6.75 3.38 10.47
C GLU A 45 -6.49 4.67 9.69
N ALA A 46 -6.19 5.78 10.37
CA ALA A 46 -5.86 7.04 9.70
C ALA A 46 -4.60 6.91 8.82
N VAL A 47 -3.55 6.25 9.33
CA VAL A 47 -2.33 5.97 8.56
C VAL A 47 -2.60 5.06 7.37
N ALA A 48 -3.44 4.03 7.55
CA ALA A 48 -3.84 3.11 6.49
C ALA A 48 -4.60 3.83 5.37
N ASN A 49 -5.53 4.73 5.72
CA ASN A 49 -6.28 5.53 4.75
C ASN A 49 -5.35 6.45 3.94
N LEU A 50 -4.44 7.17 4.61
CA LEU A 50 -3.45 8.01 3.92
C LEU A 50 -2.52 7.20 3.02
N SER A 51 -2.10 6.01 3.49
CA SER A 51 -1.25 5.10 2.72
C SER A 51 -1.95 4.58 1.47
N ALA A 52 -3.26 4.29 1.55
CA ALA A 52 -4.04 3.85 0.41
C ALA A 52 -4.09 4.92 -0.71
N ILE A 53 -4.31 6.18 -0.33
CA ILE A 53 -4.30 7.32 -1.26
C ILE A 53 -2.90 7.49 -1.89
N ALA A 54 -1.85 7.45 -1.06
CA ALA A 54 -0.48 7.62 -1.54
C ALA A 54 -0.08 6.50 -2.51
N LEU A 55 -0.48 5.25 -2.23
CA LEU A 55 -0.23 4.11 -3.09
C LEU A 55 -0.96 4.24 -4.43
N ASP A 56 -2.21 4.72 -4.42
CA ASP A 56 -2.95 4.95 -5.67
C ASP A 56 -2.33 6.07 -6.51
N ASN A 57 -1.90 7.17 -5.87
CA ASN A 57 -1.16 8.24 -6.54
C ASN A 57 0.13 7.74 -7.18
N ALA A 58 0.92 6.92 -6.46
CA ALA A 58 2.14 6.34 -6.99
C ALA A 58 1.86 5.40 -8.18
N ARG A 59 0.77 4.63 -8.13
CA ARG A 59 0.33 3.75 -9.22
C ARG A 59 -0.09 4.54 -10.46
N LEU A 60 -0.88 5.61 -10.27
CA LEU A 60 -1.31 6.50 -11.35
C LEU A 60 -0.10 7.19 -11.99
N HIS A 61 0.82 7.69 -11.17
CA HIS A 61 2.05 8.31 -11.66
C HIS A 61 2.90 7.34 -12.48
N LYS A 62 3.08 6.10 -12.00
CA LYS A 62 3.79 5.05 -12.74
C LYS A 62 3.12 4.71 -14.06
N LYS A 63 1.78 4.67 -14.10
CA LYS A 63 1.03 4.44 -15.34
C LYS A 63 1.28 5.55 -16.36
N LEU A 64 1.21 6.81 -15.94
CA LEU A 64 1.49 7.96 -16.80
C LEU A 64 2.91 7.90 -17.38
N GLN A 65 3.91 7.53 -16.58
CA GLN A 65 5.29 7.37 -17.06
C GLN A 65 5.40 6.29 -18.15
N VAL A 66 4.80 5.12 -17.91
CA VAL A 66 4.80 4.02 -18.89
C VAL A 66 4.11 4.43 -20.19
N ASP A 67 2.98 5.12 -20.11
CA ASP A 67 2.24 5.58 -21.29
C ASP A 67 3.09 6.58 -22.10
N CYS A 68 3.79 7.52 -21.44
CA CYS A 68 4.73 8.43 -22.09
C CYS A 68 5.89 7.70 -22.78
N ASP A 69 6.49 6.71 -22.12
CA ASP A 69 7.61 5.93 -22.66
C ASP A 69 7.19 5.15 -23.92
N LEU A 70 5.98 4.56 -23.91
CA LEU A 70 5.43 3.85 -25.05
C LEU A 70 5.14 4.78 -26.23
N MET A 71 4.61 5.98 -25.98
CA MET A 71 4.38 6.98 -27.02
C MET A 71 5.69 7.45 -27.65
N ALA A 72 6.73 7.68 -26.84
CA ALA A 72 8.05 8.02 -27.35
C ALA A 72 8.62 6.90 -28.24
N ALA A 73 8.55 5.64 -27.80
CA ALA A 73 9.01 4.49 -28.58
C ALA A 73 8.25 4.31 -29.90
N HIS A 74 6.95 4.60 -29.93
CA HIS A 74 6.17 4.56 -31.17
C HIS A 74 6.56 5.67 -32.15
N LYS A 75 6.84 6.89 -31.66
CA LYS A 75 7.24 8.02 -32.50
C LYS A 75 8.58 7.78 -33.20
N TYR A 76 9.58 7.24 -32.48
CA TYR A 76 10.88 6.90 -33.06
C TYR A 76 10.78 5.87 -34.19
N ARG A 77 9.77 4.98 -34.17
CA ARG A 77 9.64 3.92 -35.18
C ARG A 77 8.94 4.37 -36.47
N ILE A 78 8.33 5.56 -36.48
CA ILE A 78 7.63 6.11 -37.65
C ILE A 78 8.55 7.07 -38.41
N ASP A 79 9.48 7.76 -37.73
CA ASP A 79 10.39 8.72 -38.37
C ASP A 79 11.59 8.06 -39.09
N ASP A 80 11.86 6.77 -38.84
CA ASP A 80 12.97 5.98 -39.43
C ASP A 80 12.59 5.20 -40.72
N ASN A 81 11.41 5.40 -41.30
CA ASN A 81 10.94 4.66 -42.48
C ASN A 81 10.22 5.56 -43.51
#